data_AF-A0AA36J245-F1
#
_entry.id   AF-A0AA36J245-F1
#
_cell.length_a   1.000
_cell.length_b   1.000
_cell.length_c   1.000
_cell.angle_alpha   90.00
_cell.angle_beta   90.00
_cell.angle_gamma   90.00
#
_symmetry.space_group_name_H-M   'P 1'
#
loop_
_entity.id
_entity.type
_entity.pdbx_description
1 polymer ?
#
loop_
_entity_poly.entity_id
_entity_poly.type
_entity_poly.pdbx_seq_one_letter_code
_entity_poly.pdbx_strand_id
1 'polypeptide(L)'
;MGEEKEKKKRKERSRSRSKGRKQKDDEEDEEYQKRRDAERAKKEEALKKREEQRQKEEEEQERQKMEEDARRMDRTVMVVGLSTRADERDVFEFFSGRAGVVKDVQIIRDARTGKSKGVCFVEFSAAEGMVKSLSMTGQTIKGARVSIQQSQVAEGRGTHASRGHM
;
A
#
# COMPACT_ATOMS: atom_id res chain seq x y z
N MET A 1 78.95 -38.39 21.44
CA MET A 1 78.16 -37.21 21.88
C MET A 1 77.70 -36.27 20.74
N GLY A 2 78.15 -36.44 19.49
CA GLY A 2 77.77 -35.55 18.36
C GLY A 2 76.40 -35.85 17.73
N GLU A 3 76.06 -37.13 17.51
CA GLU A 3 74.83 -37.54 16.82
C GLU A 3 73.54 -37.23 17.60
N GLU A 4 73.60 -37.26 18.93
CA GLU A 4 72.44 -37.00 19.79
C GLU A 4 72.03 -35.52 19.80
N LYS A 5 73.03 -34.61 19.73
CA LYS A 5 72.81 -33.17 19.58
C LYS A 5 72.23 -32.82 18.21
N GLU A 6 72.67 -33.51 17.15
CA GLU A 6 72.13 -33.29 15.80
C GLU A 6 70.69 -33.81 15.66
N LYS A 7 70.36 -34.98 16.25
CA LYS A 7 68.99 -35.50 16.32
C LYS A 7 68.04 -34.57 17.10
N LYS A 8 68.49 -33.99 18.23
CA LYS A 8 67.71 -32.98 18.96
C LYS A 8 67.46 -31.73 18.12
N LYS A 9 68.48 -31.20 17.45
CA LYS A 9 68.38 -30.00 16.60
C LYS A 9 67.47 -30.22 15.38
N ARG A 10 67.50 -31.42 14.77
CA ARG A 10 66.57 -31.82 13.70
C ARG A 10 65.13 -31.95 14.22
N LYS A 11 64.94 -32.52 15.41
CA LYS A 11 63.61 -32.67 16.05
C LYS A 11 63.02 -31.30 16.40
N GLU A 12 63.82 -30.38 16.93
CA GLU A 12 63.40 -29.00 17.21
C GLU A 12 63.06 -28.24 15.93
N ARG A 13 63.87 -28.36 14.87
CA ARG A 13 63.56 -27.79 13.55
C ARG A 13 62.30 -28.37 12.91
N SER A 14 62.05 -29.67 13.08
CA SER A 14 60.81 -30.29 12.59
C SER A 14 59.59 -29.80 13.37
N ARG A 15 59.72 -29.65 14.70
CA ARG A 15 58.66 -29.14 15.58
C ARG A 15 58.36 -27.67 15.34
N SER A 16 59.37 -26.84 15.10
CA SER A 16 59.16 -25.42 14.76
C SER A 16 58.54 -25.25 13.38
N ARG A 17 58.92 -26.09 12.39
CA ARG A 17 58.23 -26.14 11.09
C ARG A 17 56.78 -26.61 11.18
N SER A 18 56.48 -27.61 12.02
CA SER A 18 55.10 -28.08 12.25
C SER A 18 54.25 -27.03 12.98
N LYS A 19 54.82 -26.33 13.98
CA LYS A 19 54.13 -25.23 14.67
C LYS A 19 53.86 -24.03 13.74
N GLY A 20 54.81 -23.66 12.89
CA GLY A 20 54.63 -22.58 11.93
C GLY A 20 53.63 -22.90 10.80
N ARG A 21 53.47 -24.17 10.41
CA ARG A 21 52.40 -24.59 9.49
C ARG A 21 51.03 -24.48 10.15
N LYS A 22 50.88 -24.98 11.38
CA LYS A 22 49.62 -24.92 12.10
C LYS A 22 49.15 -23.48 12.38
N GLN A 23 50.07 -22.58 12.77
CA GLN A 23 49.75 -21.15 12.93
C GLN A 23 49.22 -20.53 11.64
N LYS A 24 49.77 -20.91 10.49
CA LYS A 24 49.34 -20.40 9.19
C LYS A 24 47.96 -20.94 8.78
N ASP A 25 47.68 -22.22 9.08
CA ASP A 25 46.37 -22.83 8.83
C ASP A 25 45.29 -22.17 9.72
N ASP A 26 45.60 -21.91 11.01
CA ASP A 26 44.70 -21.21 11.94
C ASP A 26 44.43 -19.75 11.51
N GLU A 27 45.44 -19.04 10.96
CA GLU A 27 45.29 -17.66 10.43
C GLU A 27 44.41 -17.60 9.15
N GLU A 28 44.52 -18.58 8.25
CA GLU A 28 43.69 -18.67 7.04
C GLU A 28 42.21 -18.94 7.38
N ASP A 29 41.95 -19.78 8.39
CA ASP A 29 40.59 -20.07 8.89
C ASP A 29 39.93 -18.82 9.54
N GLU A 30 40.68 -18.04 10.31
CA GLU A 30 40.19 -16.78 10.89
C GLU A 30 39.85 -15.74 9.81
N GLU A 31 40.67 -15.62 8.76
CA GLU A 31 40.41 -14.71 7.66
C GLU A 31 39.14 -15.11 6.88
N TYR A 32 38.94 -16.42 6.67
CA TYR A 32 37.74 -16.95 6.02
C TYR A 32 36.47 -16.62 6.81
N GLN A 33 36.46 -16.84 8.13
CA GLN A 33 35.30 -16.50 8.97
C GLN A 33 35.00 -15.01 8.94
N LYS A 34 36.03 -14.16 9.03
CA LYS A 34 35.87 -12.70 8.98
C LYS A 34 35.28 -12.21 7.65
N ARG A 35 35.69 -12.79 6.53
CA ARG A 35 35.11 -12.49 5.21
C ARG A 35 33.64 -12.91 5.13
N ARG A 36 33.31 -14.09 5.65
CA ARG A 36 31.94 -14.62 5.69
C ARG A 36 31.01 -13.77 6.56
N ASP A 37 31.48 -13.33 7.72
CA ASP A 37 30.71 -12.47 8.62
C ASP A 37 30.50 -11.08 8.02
N ALA A 38 31.52 -10.52 7.36
CA ALA A 38 31.39 -9.25 6.64
C ALA A 38 30.39 -9.35 5.47
N GLU A 39 30.39 -10.46 4.73
CA GLU A 39 29.42 -10.71 3.65
C GLU A 39 27.99 -10.85 4.19
N ARG A 40 27.82 -11.57 5.31
CA ARG A 40 26.53 -11.70 5.99
C ARG A 40 26.01 -10.35 6.47
N ALA A 41 26.87 -9.53 7.10
CA ALA A 41 26.50 -8.20 7.56
C ALA A 41 26.08 -7.28 6.40
N LYS A 42 26.82 -7.28 5.29
CA LYS A 42 26.45 -6.52 4.08
C LYS A 42 25.12 -6.96 3.50
N LYS A 43 24.86 -8.28 3.47
CA LYS A 43 23.60 -8.84 2.99
C LYS A 43 22.43 -8.43 3.89
N GLU A 44 22.61 -8.47 5.21
CA GLU A 44 21.60 -8.05 6.18
C GLU A 44 21.28 -6.55 6.06
N GLU A 45 22.30 -5.71 5.93
CA GLU A 45 22.13 -4.26 5.71
C GLU A 45 21.38 -3.98 4.39
N ALA A 46 21.73 -4.69 3.30
CA ALA A 46 21.05 -4.55 2.02
C ALA A 46 19.57 -4.97 2.08
N LEU A 47 19.26 -6.04 2.81
CA LEU A 47 17.88 -6.49 3.03
C LEU A 47 17.08 -5.46 3.83
N LYS A 48 17.66 -4.97 4.94
CA LYS A 48 17.02 -3.95 5.77
C LYS A 48 16.74 -2.67 4.98
N LYS A 49 17.71 -2.20 4.20
CA LYS A 49 17.54 -1.01 3.35
C LYS A 49 16.45 -1.21 2.29
N ARG A 50 16.35 -2.41 1.71
CA ARG A 50 15.30 -2.75 0.74
C ARG A 50 13.93 -2.82 1.38
N GLU A 51 13.82 -3.34 2.60
CA GLU A 51 12.58 -3.38 3.36
C GLU A 51 12.11 -1.98 3.76
N GLU A 52 13.02 -1.13 4.26
CA GLU A 52 12.72 0.27 4.56
C GLU A 52 12.28 1.04 3.31
N GLN A 53 12.92 0.80 2.15
CA GLN A 53 12.50 1.40 0.90
C GLN A 53 11.09 0.96 0.50
N ARG A 54 10.79 -0.34 0.62
CA ARG A 54 9.45 -0.87 0.30
C ARG A 54 8.38 -0.28 1.22
N GLN A 55 8.65 -0.17 2.52
CA GLN A 55 7.72 0.44 3.48
C GLN A 55 7.45 1.91 3.15
N LYS A 56 8.49 2.68 2.79
CA LYS A 56 8.31 4.08 2.35
C LYS A 56 7.50 4.20 1.07
N GLU A 57 7.75 3.32 0.09
CA GLU A 57 6.97 3.29 -1.16
C GLU A 57 5.49 2.93 -0.90
N GLU A 58 5.23 1.97 -0.01
CA GLU A 58 3.87 1.60 0.40
C GLU A 58 3.17 2.76 1.13
N GLU A 59 3.84 3.43 2.09
CA GLU A 59 3.30 4.58 2.82
C GLU A 59 3.02 5.78 1.88
N GLU A 60 3.92 6.06 0.94
CA GLU A 60 3.72 7.11 -0.05
C GLU A 60 2.52 6.81 -0.96
N GLN A 61 2.37 5.57 -1.41
CA GLN A 61 1.22 5.15 -2.21
C GLN A 61 -0.09 5.27 -1.44
N GLU A 62 -0.12 4.86 -0.16
CA GLU A 62 -1.29 5.04 0.70
C GLU A 62 -1.63 6.52 0.89
N ARG A 63 -0.62 7.37 1.13
CA ARG A 63 -0.82 8.82 1.25
C ARG A 63 -1.38 9.43 -0.03
N GLN A 64 -0.83 9.06 -1.20
CA GLN A 64 -1.31 9.54 -2.49
C GLN A 64 -2.75 9.10 -2.75
N LYS A 65 -3.09 7.84 -2.42
CA LYS A 65 -4.44 7.32 -2.53
C LYS A 65 -5.42 8.02 -1.60
N MET A 66 -5.04 8.29 -0.34
CA MET A 66 -5.86 9.06 0.59
C MET A 66 -6.07 10.50 0.11
N GLU A 67 -5.04 11.15 -0.45
CA GLU A 67 -5.17 12.50 -1.01
C GLU A 67 -6.08 12.51 -2.25
N GLU A 68 -5.99 11.51 -3.12
CA GLU A 68 -6.90 11.37 -4.27
C GLU A 68 -8.33 11.13 -3.80
N ASP A 69 -8.54 10.20 -2.86
CA ASP A 69 -9.84 9.89 -2.30
C ASP A 69 -10.45 11.14 -1.65
N ALA A 70 -9.68 11.92 -0.87
CA ALA A 70 -10.13 13.20 -0.32
C ALA A 70 -10.52 14.22 -1.40
N ARG A 71 -9.71 14.37 -2.46
CA ARG A 71 -10.04 15.24 -3.61
C ARG A 71 -11.27 14.77 -4.39
N ARG A 72 -11.59 13.48 -4.37
CA ARG A 72 -12.85 12.95 -4.93
C ARG A 72 -14.02 13.30 -4.01
N MET A 73 -13.86 13.22 -2.70
CA MET A 73 -14.90 13.58 -1.72
C MET A 73 -15.38 15.02 -1.89
N ASP A 74 -14.47 15.98 -2.11
CA ASP A 74 -14.80 17.40 -2.36
C ASP A 74 -15.62 17.65 -3.63
N ARG A 75 -15.76 16.62 -4.48
CA ARG A 75 -16.52 16.67 -5.73
C ARG A 75 -17.63 15.63 -5.79
N THR A 76 -17.92 14.96 -4.68
CA THR A 76 -18.91 13.89 -4.62
C THR A 76 -20.09 14.27 -3.75
N VAL A 77 -21.30 13.99 -4.23
CA VAL A 77 -22.53 14.11 -3.42
C VAL A 77 -23.19 12.76 -3.20
N MET A 78 -23.87 12.65 -2.06
CA MET A 78 -24.76 11.55 -1.74
C MET A 78 -26.20 11.97 -2.04
N VAL A 79 -26.89 11.17 -2.85
CA VAL A 79 -28.28 11.36 -3.22
C VAL A 79 -29.12 10.27 -2.56
N VAL A 80 -30.11 10.65 -1.77
CA VAL A 80 -30.99 9.75 -1.00
C VAL A 80 -32.43 9.94 -1.44
N GLY A 81 -33.24 8.88 -1.41
CA GLY A 81 -34.64 8.91 -1.82
C GLY A 81 -34.83 8.73 -3.33
N LEU A 82 -33.83 8.15 -4.01
CA LEU A 82 -33.93 7.81 -5.42
C LEU A 82 -34.99 6.70 -5.61
N SER A 83 -35.77 6.80 -6.70
CA SER A 83 -36.71 5.73 -7.07
C SER A 83 -35.98 4.41 -7.27
N THR A 84 -36.58 3.30 -6.81
CA THR A 84 -36.01 1.95 -7.03
C THR A 84 -35.95 1.53 -8.49
N ARG A 85 -36.68 2.26 -9.36
CA ARG A 85 -36.70 2.10 -10.82
C ARG A 85 -35.74 3.04 -11.56
N ALA A 86 -35.08 3.94 -10.84
CA ALA A 86 -34.07 4.81 -11.45
C ALA A 86 -32.75 4.05 -11.59
N ASP A 87 -32.09 4.33 -12.70
CA ASP A 87 -30.77 3.82 -13.04
C ASP A 87 -29.74 4.95 -13.06
N GLU A 88 -28.49 4.57 -13.28
CA GLU A 88 -27.34 5.45 -13.32
C GLU A 88 -27.48 6.51 -14.44
N ARG A 89 -28.17 6.19 -15.54
CA ARG A 89 -28.37 7.09 -16.67
C ARG A 89 -29.35 8.21 -16.33
N ASP A 90 -30.45 7.90 -15.64
CA ASP A 90 -31.41 8.92 -15.22
C ASP A 90 -30.77 9.96 -14.31
N VAL A 91 -29.94 9.48 -13.38
CA VAL A 91 -29.19 10.32 -12.44
C VAL A 91 -28.15 11.15 -13.19
N PHE A 92 -27.41 10.52 -14.11
CA PHE A 92 -26.42 11.20 -14.96
C PHE A 92 -27.05 12.33 -15.79
N GLU A 93 -28.16 12.08 -16.46
CA GLU A 93 -28.87 13.06 -17.29
C GLU A 93 -29.41 14.23 -16.44
N PHE A 94 -29.96 13.93 -15.26
CA PHE A 94 -30.49 14.94 -14.34
C PHE A 94 -29.41 15.92 -13.86
N PHE A 95 -28.25 15.40 -13.47
CA PHE A 95 -27.15 16.22 -12.95
C PHE A 95 -26.34 16.89 -14.06
N SER A 96 -26.13 16.22 -15.20
CA SER A 96 -25.36 16.76 -16.32
C SER A 96 -26.00 18.01 -16.91
N GLY A 97 -27.33 18.06 -16.98
CA GLY A 97 -28.05 19.23 -17.51
C GLY A 97 -28.16 20.43 -16.55
N ARG A 98 -27.81 20.28 -15.25
CA ARG A 98 -28.16 21.28 -14.21
C ARG A 98 -27.03 21.66 -13.28
N ALA A 99 -26.17 20.72 -12.93
CA ALA A 99 -25.10 20.92 -11.94
C ALA A 99 -23.72 21.05 -12.60
N GLY A 100 -23.42 20.23 -13.61
CA GLY A 100 -22.15 20.25 -14.33
C GLY A 100 -21.76 18.88 -14.87
N VAL A 101 -20.52 18.75 -15.36
CA VAL A 101 -20.02 17.49 -15.94
C VAL A 101 -19.92 16.42 -14.85
N VAL A 102 -20.75 15.39 -14.98
CA VAL A 102 -20.73 14.19 -14.13
C VAL A 102 -19.63 13.26 -14.61
N LYS A 103 -18.78 12.82 -13.69
CA LYS A 103 -17.67 11.91 -13.95
C LYS A 103 -18.08 10.46 -13.75
N ASP A 104 -18.80 10.19 -12.66
CA ASP A 104 -19.25 8.85 -12.31
C ASP A 104 -20.55 8.89 -11.50
N VAL A 105 -21.33 7.81 -11.61
CA VAL A 105 -22.61 7.62 -10.90
C VAL A 105 -22.66 6.20 -10.36
N GLN A 106 -22.76 6.07 -9.04
CA GLN A 106 -22.81 4.77 -8.36
C GLN A 106 -24.09 4.63 -7.53
N ILE A 107 -25.02 3.78 -7.98
CA ILE A 107 -26.21 3.42 -7.21
C ILE A 107 -25.88 2.29 -6.24
N ILE A 108 -26.20 2.50 -4.96
CA ILE A 108 -26.08 1.46 -3.94
C ILE A 108 -27.23 0.47 -4.11
N ARG A 109 -26.86 -0.77 -4.47
CA ARG A 109 -27.78 -1.89 -4.63
C ARG A 109 -27.58 -2.89 -3.49
N ASP A 110 -28.64 -3.58 -3.13
CA ASP A 110 -28.59 -4.69 -2.21
C ASP A 110 -27.84 -5.87 -2.85
N ALA A 111 -26.79 -6.37 -2.19
CA ALA A 111 -25.90 -7.40 -2.76
C ALA A 111 -26.60 -8.74 -3.01
N ARG A 112 -27.66 -9.06 -2.26
CA ARG A 112 -28.38 -10.33 -2.40
C ARG A 112 -29.46 -10.25 -3.48
N THR A 113 -30.15 -9.11 -3.58
CA THR A 113 -31.34 -8.96 -4.43
C THR A 113 -31.11 -8.11 -5.68
N GLY A 114 -29.99 -7.38 -5.76
CA GLY A 114 -29.68 -6.45 -6.85
C GLY A 114 -30.55 -5.18 -6.88
N LYS A 115 -31.53 -5.06 -5.97
CA LYS A 115 -32.47 -3.94 -5.94
C LYS A 115 -31.78 -2.68 -5.43
N SER A 116 -32.10 -1.54 -6.02
CA SER A 116 -31.62 -0.22 -5.57
C SER A 116 -32.12 0.06 -4.15
N LYS A 117 -31.21 0.52 -3.28
CA LYS A 117 -31.54 1.01 -1.93
C LYS A 117 -32.04 2.45 -1.93
N GLY A 118 -32.20 3.06 -3.11
CA GLY A 118 -32.59 4.47 -3.23
C GLY A 118 -31.50 5.45 -2.80
N VAL A 119 -30.24 5.00 -2.80
CA VAL A 119 -29.06 5.79 -2.46
C VAL A 119 -28.09 5.75 -3.63
N CYS A 120 -27.54 6.91 -3.99
CA CYS A 120 -26.60 7.07 -5.09
C CYS A 120 -25.45 8.01 -4.72
N PHE A 121 -24.27 7.75 -5.25
CA PHE A 121 -23.12 8.67 -5.23
C PHE A 121 -22.92 9.24 -6.61
N VAL A 122 -22.65 10.54 -6.69
CA VAL A 122 -22.38 11.23 -7.94
C VAL A 122 -21.07 11.98 -7.80
N GLU A 123 -20.06 11.58 -8.58
CA GLU A 123 -18.78 12.26 -8.68
C GLU A 123 -18.86 13.29 -9.81
N PHE A 124 -18.56 14.55 -9.51
CA PHE A 124 -18.44 15.61 -10.50
C PHE A 124 -16.99 15.81 -10.92
N SER A 125 -16.80 16.33 -12.13
CA SER A 125 -15.47 16.72 -12.60
C SER A 125 -14.88 17.88 -11.77
N ALA A 126 -15.74 18.81 -11.34
CA ALA A 126 -15.39 20.02 -10.59
C ALA A 126 -16.22 20.19 -9.32
N ALA A 127 -15.65 20.84 -8.30
CA ALA A 127 -16.30 21.08 -7.00
C ALA A 127 -17.55 21.97 -7.12
N GLU A 128 -17.59 22.85 -8.13
CA GLU A 128 -18.78 23.65 -8.44
C GLU A 128 -20.02 22.79 -8.74
N GLY A 129 -19.83 21.63 -9.39
CA GLY A 129 -20.91 20.70 -9.68
C GLY A 129 -21.54 20.16 -8.40
N MET A 130 -20.69 19.82 -7.42
CA MET A 130 -21.14 19.44 -6.08
C MET A 130 -21.97 20.57 -5.44
N VAL A 131 -21.44 21.78 -5.38
CA VAL A 131 -22.13 22.92 -4.74
C VAL A 131 -23.49 23.21 -5.41
N LYS A 132 -23.54 23.22 -6.75
CA LYS A 132 -24.79 23.42 -7.50
C LYS A 132 -25.80 22.32 -7.22
N SER A 133 -25.35 21.08 -7.12
CA SER A 133 -26.24 19.94 -6.84
C SER A 133 -26.88 19.99 -5.45
N LEU A 134 -26.22 20.56 -4.44
CA LEU A 134 -26.80 20.70 -3.09
C LEU A 134 -28.08 21.56 -3.10
N SER A 135 -28.08 22.62 -3.90
CA SER A 135 -29.25 23.49 -4.13
C SER A 135 -30.39 22.81 -4.87
N MET A 136 -30.18 21.59 -5.40
CA MET A 136 -31.20 20.81 -6.09
C MET A 136 -31.93 19.81 -5.18
N THR A 137 -31.61 19.82 -3.88
CA THR A 137 -32.32 19.02 -2.87
C THR A 137 -33.83 19.27 -2.92
N GLY A 138 -34.62 18.19 -2.89
CA GLY A 138 -36.07 18.22 -2.93
C GLY A 138 -36.68 18.14 -4.33
N GLN A 139 -35.86 18.22 -5.39
CA GLN A 139 -36.30 17.97 -6.76
C GLN A 139 -36.62 16.48 -7.00
N THR A 140 -37.31 16.21 -8.10
CA THR A 140 -37.86 14.88 -8.40
C THR A 140 -37.10 14.19 -9.53
N ILE A 141 -36.66 12.95 -9.29
CA ILE A 141 -36.05 12.07 -10.30
C ILE A 141 -36.95 10.84 -10.44
N LYS A 142 -37.47 10.58 -11.65
CA LYS A 142 -38.45 9.50 -11.92
C LYS A 142 -39.61 9.46 -10.92
N GLY A 143 -40.13 10.62 -10.55
CA GLY A 143 -41.28 10.76 -9.64
C GLY A 143 -40.97 10.61 -8.14
N ALA A 144 -39.71 10.36 -7.75
CA ALA A 144 -39.28 10.34 -6.36
C ALA A 144 -38.52 11.63 -6.00
N ARG A 145 -38.84 12.25 -4.85
CA ARG A 145 -38.12 13.43 -4.34
C ARG A 145 -36.78 12.99 -3.74
N VAL A 146 -35.70 13.62 -4.19
CA VAL A 146 -34.34 13.28 -3.72
C VAL A 146 -33.82 14.30 -2.72
N SER A 147 -33.03 13.83 -1.76
CA SER A 147 -32.24 14.66 -0.85
C SER A 147 -30.77 14.55 -1.24
N ILE A 148 -30.08 15.69 -1.39
CA ILE A 148 -28.69 15.73 -1.83
C ILE A 148 -27.85 16.29 -0.69
N GLN A 149 -26.84 15.55 -0.29
CA GLN A 149 -25.95 15.89 0.81
C GLN A 149 -24.51 15.83 0.33
N GLN A 150 -23.64 16.64 0.94
CA GLN A 150 -22.19 16.48 0.72
C GLN A 150 -21.80 15.08 1.14
N SER A 151 -21.01 14.40 0.30
CA SER A 151 -20.54 13.06 0.63
C SER A 151 -19.50 13.16 1.73
N GLN A 152 -19.93 13.07 2.99
CA GLN A 152 -19.02 12.62 4.04
C GLN A 152 -18.84 11.13 3.82
N VAL A 153 -17.65 10.70 3.44
CA VAL A 153 -17.31 9.29 3.64
C VAL A 153 -17.25 9.12 5.15
N ALA A 154 -18.39 8.81 5.76
CA ALA A 154 -18.38 8.11 7.03
C ALA A 154 -17.43 6.93 6.83
N GLU A 155 -16.48 6.76 7.75
CA GLU A 155 -15.45 5.72 7.83
C GLU A 155 -16.03 4.28 7.87
N GLY A 156 -16.96 3.94 6.97
CA GLY A 156 -17.86 2.82 7.08
C GLY A 156 -18.32 2.27 5.74
N ARG A 157 -17.58 2.49 4.65
CA ARG A 157 -17.69 1.65 3.45
C ARG A 157 -16.47 0.76 3.33
N GLY A 158 -16.58 -0.39 4.01
CA GLY A 158 -15.78 -1.56 3.72
C GLY A 158 -15.98 -2.02 2.28
N THR A 159 -15.15 -1.50 1.37
CA THR A 159 -14.71 -2.16 0.13
C THR A 159 -13.33 -1.62 -0.28
N HIS A 160 -12.40 -1.52 0.66
CA HIS A 160 -11.01 -1.86 0.38
C HIS A 160 -10.69 -2.92 1.43
N ALA A 161 -10.71 -4.18 1.03
CA ALA A 161 -10.17 -5.24 1.85
C ALA A 161 -8.69 -4.93 2.04
N SER A 162 -8.34 -4.23 3.12
CA SER A 162 -7.08 -4.38 3.80
C SER A 162 -6.99 -5.84 4.20
N ARG A 163 -6.50 -6.68 3.27
CA ARG A 163 -5.98 -8.00 3.59
C ARG A 163 -4.90 -7.76 4.63
N GLY A 164 -5.24 -7.96 5.90
CA GLY A 164 -4.29 -8.04 6.99
C GLY A 164 -3.18 -9.00 6.57
N HIS A 165 -1.96 -8.47 6.52
CA HIS A 165 -0.78 -9.31 6.54
C HIS A 165 -0.73 -9.95 7.93
N MET A 166 -0.80 -11.29 7.93
CA MET A 166 -0.43 -12.11 9.09
C MET A 166 1.08 -12.11 9.25
#